data_AF-A0A6A4X351-F1
#
_entry.id   AF-A0A6A4X351-F1
#
_cell.length_a   1.000
_cell.length_b   1.000
_cell.length_c   1.000
_cell.angle_alpha   90.00
_cell.angle_beta   90.00
_cell.angle_gamma   90.00
#
_symmetry.space_group_name_H-M   'P 1'
#
loop_
_entity.id
_entity.type
_entity.pdbx_description
1 polymer ?
#
loop_
_entity_poly.entity_id
_entity_poly.type
_entity_poly.pdbx_seq_one_letter_code
_entity_poly.pdbx_strand_id
1 'polypeptide(L)'
;MAIRPHSWPDYDVIGRELRSRGFGDKCRFCANNGELWFVSTSHKLKDEQGRTRCPMLQAYTCPKCRACGLNAHTKKYCPTNRR
;
A
#
# COMPACT_ATOMS: atom_id res chain seq x y z
N MET A 1 25.84 4.56 0.46
CA MET A 1 26.00 4.07 -0.91
C MET A 1 24.63 3.68 -1.45
N ALA A 2 23.97 4.59 -2.16
CA ALA A 2 22.89 4.30 -3.08
C ALA A 2 23.13 5.24 -4.26
N ILE A 3 24.01 4.79 -5.15
CA ILE A 3 24.39 5.51 -6.36
C ILE A 3 23.13 5.61 -7.21
N ARG A 4 22.59 6.82 -7.41
CA ARG A 4 21.43 7.10 -8.26
C ARG A 4 21.96 7.37 -9.67
N PRO A 5 21.92 6.41 -10.62
CA PRO A 5 22.38 6.66 -11.98
C PRO A 5 21.44 7.63 -12.70
N HIS A 6 22.00 8.70 -13.27
CA HIS A 6 21.33 9.81 -13.94
C HIS A 6 20.84 9.46 -15.37
N SER A 7 20.04 8.41 -15.54
CA SER A 7 19.44 8.09 -16.87
C SER A 7 18.12 7.32 -16.80
N TRP A 8 17.26 7.61 -15.82
CA TRP A 8 15.89 7.11 -15.80
C TRP A 8 14.93 8.30 -15.88
N PRO A 9 13.93 8.29 -16.77
CA PRO A 9 12.92 9.35 -16.81
C PRO A 9 12.27 9.46 -15.44
N ASP A 10 12.13 10.69 -14.96
CA ASP A 10 11.58 11.06 -13.65
C ASP A 10 10.23 10.36 -13.45
N TYR A 11 10.24 9.25 -12.70
CA TYR A 11 9.08 8.37 -12.45
C TYR A 11 7.93 9.11 -11.74
N ASP A 12 8.23 10.30 -11.19
CA ASP A 12 7.26 11.24 -10.62
C ASP A 12 6.49 12.06 -11.69
N VAL A 13 7.00 12.19 -12.92
CA VAL A 13 6.26 12.77 -14.07
C VAL A 13 5.19 11.79 -14.56
N ILE A 14 5.56 10.52 -14.80
CA ILE A 14 4.61 9.46 -15.19
C ILE A 14 3.53 9.27 -14.11
N GLY A 15 3.92 9.33 -12.83
CA GLY A 15 2.99 9.25 -11.70
C GLY A 15 1.95 10.38 -11.66
N ARG A 16 2.26 11.57 -12.19
CA ARG A 16 1.31 12.69 -12.31
C ARG A 16 0.31 12.51 -13.44
N GLU A 17 0.74 12.03 -14.61
CA GLU A 17 -0.17 11.75 -15.73
C GLU A 17 -1.11 10.55 -15.46
N LEU A 18 -0.62 9.50 -14.80
CA LEU A 18 -1.44 8.35 -14.42
C LEU A 18 -2.44 8.66 -13.30
N ARG A 19 -2.18 9.68 -12.46
CA ARG A 19 -3.14 10.20 -11.47
C ARG A 19 -4.36 10.86 -12.12
N SER A 20 -4.18 11.50 -13.28
CA SER A 20 -5.26 12.20 -14.01
C SER A 20 -6.24 11.24 -14.71
N ARG A 21 -5.85 9.97 -14.92
CA ARG A 21 -6.68 8.95 -15.59
C ARG A 21 -7.62 8.15 -14.67
N GLY A 22 -7.70 8.49 -13.37
CA GLY A 22 -8.59 7.78 -12.46
C GLY A 22 -8.14 6.36 -12.18
N PHE A 23 -6.96 6.19 -11.58
CA PHE A 23 -6.51 4.91 -11.04
C PHE A 23 -7.34 4.55 -9.78
N GLY A 24 -8.53 3.99 -9.98
CA GLY A 24 -9.44 3.54 -8.92
C GLY A 24 -8.89 2.39 -8.06
N ASP A 25 -7.84 1.74 -8.55
CA ASP A 25 -7.34 0.47 -8.02
C ASP A 25 -5.95 0.59 -7.36
N LYS A 26 -5.65 1.75 -6.77
CA LYS A 26 -4.39 1.95 -6.04
C LYS A 26 -4.49 1.53 -4.56
N CYS A 27 -3.48 0.85 -4.07
CA CYS A 27 -3.24 0.60 -2.66
C CYS A 27 -2.89 1.89 -1.94
N ARG A 28 -3.88 2.42 -1.20
CA ARG A 28 -3.70 3.60 -0.34
C ARG A 28 -2.65 3.39 0.75
N PHE A 29 -2.41 2.16 1.21
CA PHE A 29 -1.41 1.88 2.24
C PHE A 29 0.02 2.08 1.71
N CYS A 30 0.36 1.44 0.58
CA CYS A 30 1.64 1.64 -0.08
C CYS A 30 1.84 3.09 -0.52
N ALA A 31 0.80 3.72 -1.08
CA ALA A 31 0.88 5.13 -1.46
C ALA A 31 1.15 6.06 -0.25
N ASN A 32 0.57 5.75 0.92
CA ASN A 32 0.83 6.52 2.13
C ASN A 32 2.23 6.26 2.72
N ASN A 33 2.80 5.07 2.48
CA ASN A 33 4.15 4.73 2.90
C ASN A 33 5.25 5.34 2.01
N GLY A 34 4.86 6.05 0.94
CA GLY A 34 5.81 6.60 -0.04
C GLY A 34 6.37 5.56 -1.01
N GLU A 35 5.69 4.41 -1.16
CA GLU A 35 6.07 3.42 -2.17
C GLU A 35 5.93 4.00 -3.58
N LEU A 36 6.74 3.46 -4.49
CA LEU A 36 6.74 3.86 -5.89
C LEU A 36 5.34 3.68 -6.52
N TRP A 37 5.02 4.55 -7.49
CA TRP A 37 3.69 4.58 -8.09
C TRP A 37 3.26 3.20 -8.61
N PHE A 38 4.16 2.49 -9.30
CA PHE A 38 3.88 1.16 -9.86
C PHE A 38 3.55 0.14 -8.77
N VAL A 39 4.19 0.20 -7.59
CA VAL A 39 3.89 -0.70 -6.46
C VAL A 39 2.50 -0.40 -5.94
N SER A 40 2.19 0.88 -5.75
CA SER A 40 0.89 1.31 -5.24
C SER A 40 -0.26 1.02 -6.19
N THR A 41 -0.03 1.04 -7.51
CA THR A 41 -1.07 0.78 -8.52
C THR A 41 -1.18 -0.69 -8.94
N SER A 42 -0.21 -1.53 -8.57
CA SER A 42 -0.22 -2.97 -8.89
C SER A 42 -1.28 -3.76 -8.11
N HIS A 43 -1.80 -3.22 -7.01
CA HIS A 43 -2.75 -3.94 -6.17
C HIS A 43 -3.70 -3.02 -5.41
N LYS A 44 -4.83 -3.56 -4.95
CA LYS A 44 -5.76 -2.88 -4.06
C LYS A 44 -5.42 -3.15 -2.59
N LEU A 45 -5.78 -2.22 -1.70
CA LEU A 45 -5.57 -2.39 -0.26
C LEU A 45 -6.42 -3.55 0.30
N LYS A 46 -7.71 -3.53 -0.04
CA LYS A 46 -8.69 -4.55 0.34
C LYS A 46 -9.45 -5.02 -0.89
N ASP A 47 -9.83 -6.28 -0.86
CA ASP A 47 -10.73 -6.89 -1.84
C ASP A 47 -12.20 -6.54 -1.55
N GLU A 48 -13.11 -6.90 -2.45
CA GLU A 48 -14.56 -6.72 -2.28
C GLU A 48 -15.10 -7.42 -1.02
N GLN A 49 -14.48 -8.54 -0.65
CA GLN A 49 -14.80 -9.31 0.56
C GLN A 49 -14.16 -8.72 1.83
N GLY A 50 -13.56 -7.53 1.77
CA GLY A 50 -12.94 -6.85 2.92
C GLY A 50 -11.59 -7.41 3.37
N ARG A 51 -11.06 -8.42 2.67
CA ARG A 51 -9.78 -9.08 2.95
C ARG A 51 -8.60 -8.21 2.49
N THR A 52 -7.54 -8.15 3.28
CA THR A 52 -6.32 -7.40 2.95
C THR A 52 -5.56 -8.10 1.83
N ARG A 53 -5.40 -7.41 0.68
CA ARG A 53 -4.65 -7.92 -0.49
C ARG A 53 -3.23 -7.37 -0.56
N CYS A 54 -2.98 -6.22 0.05
CA CYS A 54 -1.65 -5.60 0.06
C CYS A 54 -0.61 -6.50 0.72
N PRO A 55 0.45 -6.95 0.01
CA PRO A 55 1.45 -7.87 0.56
C PRO A 55 2.23 -7.25 1.72
N MET A 56 2.50 -5.93 1.65
CA MET A 56 3.15 -5.18 2.74
C MET A 56 2.31 -5.21 4.02
N LEU A 57 1.00 -5.02 3.89
CA LEU A 57 0.10 -5.07 5.04
C LEU A 57 -0.10 -6.52 5.50
N GLN A 58 -0.13 -7.51 4.60
CA GLN A 58 -0.23 -8.93 4.96
C GLN A 58 0.94 -9.40 5.84
N ALA A 59 2.16 -8.92 5.57
CA ALA A 59 3.34 -9.20 6.39
C ALA A 59 3.32 -8.49 7.75
N TYR A 60 2.46 -7.49 7.93
CA TYR A 60 2.32 -6.78 9.19
C TYR A 60 1.43 -7.58 10.16
N THR A 61 2.04 -8.06 11.24
CA THR A 61 1.33 -8.71 12.35
C THR A 61 0.89 -7.67 13.37
N CYS A 62 -0.41 -7.59 13.63
CA CYS A 62 -0.94 -6.67 14.63
C CYS A 62 -0.40 -7.00 16.03
N PRO A 63 0.28 -6.09 16.74
CA PRO A 63 0.87 -6.39 18.05
C PRO A 63 -0.17 -6.59 19.16
N LYS A 64 -1.43 -6.18 18.96
CA LYS A 64 -2.52 -6.33 19.94
C LYS A 64 -3.23 -7.68 19.83
N CYS A 65 -3.65 -8.07 18.62
CA CYS A 65 -4.46 -9.26 18.39
C CYS A 65 -3.74 -10.36 17.58
N ARG A 66 -2.50 -10.11 17.14
CA ARG A 66 -1.66 -11.01 16.34
C ARG A 66 -2.25 -11.43 14.98
N ALA A 67 -3.26 -10.71 14.47
CA ALA A 67 -3.76 -10.94 13.12
C ALA A 67 -2.73 -10.53 12.04
N CYS A 68 -2.59 -11.36 11.01
CA CYS A 68 -1.70 -11.17 9.86
C CYS A 68 -2.37 -11.70 8.57
N GLY A 69 -1.67 -11.62 7.43
CA GLY A 69 -2.17 -12.11 6.14
C GLY A 69 -3.45 -11.40 5.70
N LEU A 70 -4.47 -12.18 5.29
CA LEU A 70 -5.75 -11.65 4.80
C LEU A 70 -6.53 -10.83 5.84
N ASN A 71 -6.26 -11.05 7.14
CA ASN A 71 -6.87 -10.33 8.25
C ASN A 71 -5.96 -9.24 8.83
N ALA A 72 -4.82 -8.98 8.18
CA ALA A 72 -3.87 -7.99 8.64
C ALA A 72 -4.49 -6.59 8.61
N HIS A 73 -4.19 -5.82 9.64
CA HIS A 73 -4.67 -4.46 9.83
C HIS A 73 -3.66 -3.68 10.68
N THR A 74 -3.65 -2.37 10.53
CA THR A 74 -2.82 -1.51 11.38
C THR A 74 -3.39 -1.41 12.79
N LYS A 75 -2.55 -1.06 13.76
CA LYS A 75 -2.93 -0.92 15.19
C LYS A 75 -4.20 -0.08 15.39
N LYS A 76 -4.37 0.98 14.59
CA LYS A 76 -5.52 1.90 14.63
C LYS A 76 -6.85 1.22 14.28
N TYR A 77 -6.84 0.29 13.33
CA TYR A 77 -8.03 -0.42 12.87
C TYR A 77 -8.17 -1.80 13.52
N CYS A 78 -7.48 -2.03 14.63
CA CYS A 78 -7.60 -3.29 15.34
C CYS A 78 -9.00 -3.41 15.96
N PRO A 79 -9.72 -4.54 15.73
CA PRO A 79 -11.05 -4.73 16.30
C PRO A 79 -11.02 -4.71 17.84
N THR A 80 -9.91 -5.15 18.43
CA THR A 80 -9.66 -5.11 19.88
C THR A 80 -9.32 -3.70 20.41
N ASN A 81 -9.18 -2.69 19.53
CA ASN A 81 -8.88 -1.31 19.92
C ASN A 81 -10.13 -0.46 20.24
N ARG A 82 -11.36 -0.99 20.10
CA ARG A 82 -12.60 -0.28 20.46
C ARG A 82 -12.95 -0.43 21.95
N ARG A 83 -12.04 -0.04 22.84
CA ARG A 83 -12.30 0.19 24.27
C ARG A 83 -11.61 1.47 24.71
#